data_AF-A0A3B9V3G5-F1
#
_entry.id   AF-A0A3B9V3G5-F1
#
_cell.length_a   1.000
_cell.length_b   1.000
_cell.length_c   1.000
_cell.angle_alpha   90.00
_cell.angle_beta   90.00
_cell.angle_gamma   90.00
#
_symmetry.space_group_name_H-M   'P 1'
#
loop_
_entity.id
_entity.type
_entity.pdbx_description
1 polymer ?
#
loop_
_entity_poly.entity_id
_entity_poly.type
_entity_poly.pdbx_seq_one_letter_code
_entity_poly.pdbx_strand_id
1 'polypeptide(L)' 'MKNWEEDDDAAYCGAAEDLAVAETVCAQLGVRLHTVNFSHEYWERVFAVFLREYRSGRTPNPDVLCNKEIKFREFL' A
#
# COMPACT_ATOMS: atom_id res chain seq x y z
N MET A 1 -2.81 4.97 4.30
CA MET A 1 -1.95 3.81 4.64
C MET A 1 -0.79 3.78 3.68
N LYS A 2 0.39 3.36 4.13
CA LYS A 2 1.56 3.13 3.29
C LYS A 2 1.81 1.62 3.23
N ASN A 3 1.86 1.05 2.03
CA ASN A 3 1.93 -0.41 1.83
C ASN A 3 3.24 -0.86 1.15
N TRP A 4 4.14 0.07 0.84
CA TRP A 4 5.38 -0.18 0.13
C TRP A 4 6.42 0.86 0.51
N GLU A 5 7.68 0.46 0.67
CA GLU A 5 8.79 1.33 1.11
C GLU A 5 10.11 1.11 0.37
N GLU A 6 10.21 0.08 -0.49
CA GLU A 6 11.49 -0.26 -1.13
C GLU A 6 11.95 0.77 -2.17
N ASP A 7 11.01 1.56 -2.72
CA ASP A 7 11.27 2.58 -3.75
C ASP A 7 11.38 4.00 -3.19
N ASP A 8 11.43 4.16 -1.86
CA ASP A 8 11.55 5.48 -1.24
C ASP A 8 13.01 5.92 -1.19
N ASP A 9 13.37 6.90 -2.00
CA ASP A 9 14.68 7.55 -1.94
C ASP A 9 14.56 9.07 -1.70
N ALA A 10 15.71 9.72 -1.49
CA ALA A 10 15.75 11.16 -1.21
C ALA A 10 15.38 12.03 -2.43
N ALA A 11 15.36 11.46 -3.63
CA ALA A 11 15.03 12.15 -4.87
C ALA A 11 13.57 11.94 -5.30
N TYR A 12 12.95 10.83 -4.92
CA TYR A 12 11.59 10.46 -5.29
C TYR A 12 10.93 9.56 -4.25
N CYS A 13 9.76 9.98 -3.77
CA CYS A 13 8.92 9.20 -2.87
C CYS A 13 7.44 9.48 -3.20
N GLY A 14 6.84 8.66 -4.07
CA GLY A 14 5.43 8.84 -4.47
C GLY A 14 4.45 8.79 -3.30
N ALA A 15 4.75 7.98 -2.27
CA ALA A 15 3.94 7.90 -1.06
C ALA A 15 3.91 9.23 -0.27
N ALA A 16 4.99 10.02 -0.31
CA ALA A 16 5.04 11.33 0.34
C ALA A 16 4.21 12.37 -0.43
N GLU A 17 4.24 12.34 -1.76
CA GLU A 17 3.41 13.20 -2.62
C GLU A 17 1.92 12.91 -2.41
N ASP A 18 1.53 11.63 -2.44
CA ASP A 18 0.15 11.20 -2.19
C ASP A 18 -0.33 11.58 -0.76
N LEU A 19 0.55 11.47 0.24
CA LEU A 19 0.24 11.89 1.60
C LEU A 19 -0.03 13.40 1.68
N ALA A 20 0.81 14.22 1.04
CA ALA A 20 0.61 15.68 1.02
C ALA A 20 -0.72 16.08 0.35
N VAL A 21 -1.12 15.36 -0.71
CA VAL A 21 -2.43 15.54 -1.34
C VAL A 21 -3.56 15.15 -0.37
N ALA A 22 -3.44 14.01 0.32
CA ALA A 22 -4.43 13.58 1.31
C ALA A 22 -4.57 14.57 2.47
N GLU A 23 -3.46 15.09 2.99
CA GLU A 23 -3.43 16.12 4.03
C GLU A 23 -4.15 17.39 3.58
N THR A 24 -3.87 17.84 2.36
CA THR A 24 -4.51 19.03 1.78
C THR A 24 -6.02 18.85 1.68
N VAL A 25 -6.48 17.71 1.17
CA VAL A 25 -7.93 17.42 1.03
C VAL A 25 -8.60 17.29 2.39
N CYS A 26 -7.98 16.60 3.35
CA CYS A 26 -8.52 16.46 4.70
C CYS A 26 -8.63 17.82 5.42
N ALA A 27 -7.64 18.70 5.26
CA ALA A 27 -7.67 20.06 5.80
C ALA A 27 -8.80 20.90 5.18
N GLN A 28 -9.01 20.81 3.86
CA GLN A 28 -10.11 21.50 3.16
C GLN A 28 -11.48 21.05 3.65
N LEU A 29 -11.63 19.75 3.96
CA LEU A 29 -12.90 19.16 4.40
C LEU A 29 -13.10 19.22 5.93
N GLY A 30 -12.10 19.64 6.70
CA GLY A 30 -12.15 19.67 8.16
C GLY A 30 -12.21 18.28 8.80
N VAL A 31 -11.65 17.25 8.15
CA VAL A 31 -11.62 15.87 8.67
C VAL A 31 -10.22 15.48 9.13
N ARG A 32 -10.14 14.63 10.15
CA ARG A 32 -8.85 14.14 10.66
C ARG A 32 -8.28 13.06 9.75
N LEU A 33 -7.06 13.24 9.27
CA LEU A 33 -6.30 12.21 8.57
C LEU A 33 -5.58 11.29 9.58
N HIS A 34 -5.66 9.99 9.36
CA HIS A 34 -4.89 8.98 10.08
C HIS A 34 -3.92 8.29 9.12
N THR A 35 -2.71 8.02 9.60
CA THR A 35 -1.69 7.28 8.86
C THR A 35 -1.38 5.96 9.57
N VAL A 36 -1.07 4.95 8.76
CA VAL A 36 -0.68 3.61 9.21
C VAL A 36 0.22 3.00 8.15
N ASN A 37 1.18 2.18 8.58
CA ASN A 37 2.12 1.49 7.71
C ASN A 37 1.80 -0.01 7.73
N PHE A 38 1.50 -0.58 6.56
CA PHE A 38 1.24 -2.01 6.33
C PHE A 38 2.23 -2.60 5.31
N SER A 39 3.41 -2.00 5.16
CA SER A 39 4.43 -2.46 4.20
C SER A 39 4.84 -3.91 4.44
N HIS A 40 5.01 -4.28 5.70
CA HIS A 40 5.34 -5.64 6.12
C HIS A 40 4.21 -6.64 5.78
N GLU A 41 2.97 -6.34 6.14
CA GLU A 41 1.82 -7.21 5.87
C GLU A 41 1.57 -7.36 4.38
N TYR A 42 1.73 -6.27 3.61
CA TYR A 42 1.61 -6.28 2.16
C TYR A 42 2.70 -7.16 1.53
N TRP A 43 3.94 -7.04 1.97
CA TRP A 43 5.04 -7.87 1.49
C TRP A 43 4.75 -9.36 1.68
N GLU A 44 4.45 -9.75 2.92
CA GLU A 44 4.25 -11.16 3.29
C GLU A 44 3.00 -11.77 2.64
N ARG A 45 1.88 -11.04 2.62
CA ARG A 45 0.57 -11.60 2.26
C ARG A 45 0.19 -11.36 0.80
N VAL A 46 0.77 -10.36 0.13
CA VAL A 46 0.46 -10.00 -1.26
C VAL A 46 1.68 -10.22 -2.16
N PHE A 47 2.80 -9.56 -1.86
CA PHE A 47 3.94 -9.53 -2.79
C PHE A 47 4.71 -10.86 -2.86
N ALA A 48 4.96 -11.52 -1.74
CA ALA A 48 5.60 -12.83 -1.71
C ALA A 48 4.79 -13.89 -2.49
N VAL A 49 3.44 -13.80 -2.41
CA VAL A 49 2.53 -14.64 -3.21
C VAL A 49 2.66 -14.29 -4.68
N PHE A 50 2.59 -13.02 -5.04
CA PHE A 50 2.76 -12.54 -6.42
C PHE A 50 4.05 -13.07 -7.05
N LEU A 51 5.20 -12.96 -6.37
CA LEU A 51 6.48 -13.48 -6.86
C LEU A 51 6.46 -15.01 -7.05
N ARG A 52 5.86 -15.75 -6.11
CA ARG A 52 5.74 -17.22 -6.21
C ARG A 52 4.89 -17.64 -7.41
N GLU A 53 3.76 -16.96 -7.64
CA GLU A 53 2.87 -17.26 -8.77
C GLU A 53 3.56 -16.98 -10.11
N TYR A 54 4.29 -15.86 -10.23
CA TYR A 54 5.10 -15.57 -11.41
C TYR A 54 6.19 -16.62 -11.64
N ARG A 55 6.92 -17.04 -10.61
CA ARG A 55 7.93 -18.12 -10.71
C ARG A 55 7.35 -19.44 -11.18
N SER A 56 6.06 -19.66 -10.95
CA SER A 56 5.33 -20.86 -11.41
C SER A 56 4.67 -20.71 -12.79
N GLY A 57 4.98 -19.64 -13.53
CA GLY A 57 4.47 -19.40 -14.89
C GLY A 57 3.02 -18.94 -14.94
N ARG A 58 2.46 -18.43 -13.83
CA ARG A 58 1.11 -17.87 -13.77
C ARG A 58 1.15 -16.34 -13.80
N THR A 59 0.02 -15.74 -14.16
CA THR A 59 -0.20 -14.29 -14.08
C THR A 59 -1.09 -13.97 -12.89
N PRO A 60 -0.53 -13.72 -11.69
CA PRO A 60 -1.30 -13.39 -10.50
C PRO A 60 -1.96 -12.00 -10.61
N ASN A 61 -3.07 -11.83 -9.91
CA ASN A 61 -3.67 -10.52 -9.67
C ASN A 61 -3.42 -10.12 -8.20
N PRO A 62 -2.42 -9.25 -7.92
CA PRO A 62 -2.10 -8.84 -6.54
C PRO A 62 -3.20 -7.97 -5.91
N ASP A 63 -4.01 -7.25 -6.70
CA ASP A 63 -5.05 -6.35 -6.17
C ASP A 63 -6.18 -7.11 -5.48
N VAL A 64 -6.50 -8.32 -5.96
CA VAL A 64 -7.47 -9.21 -5.30
C VAL A 64 -6.99 -9.56 -3.89
N LEU A 65 -5.70 -9.87 -3.74
CA LEU A 65 -5.10 -10.16 -2.44
C LEU A 65 -4.93 -8.90 -1.59
N CYS A 66 -4.56 -7.76 -2.18
CA CYS A 66 -4.48 -6.48 -1.47
C CYS A 66 -5.83 -6.10 -0.86
N ASN A 67 -6.92 -6.25 -1.60
CA ASN A 67 -8.26 -6.02 -1.06
C ASN A 67 -8.56 -6.99 0.10
N LYS A 68 -8.34 -8.29 -0.12
CA LYS A 68 -8.66 -9.34 0.86
C LYS A 68 -7.84 -9.24 2.14
N GLU A 69 -6.52 -9.01 2.02
CA GLU A 69 -5.57 -9.17 3.13
C GLU A 69 -5.18 -7.85 3.78
N ILE A 70 -5.29 -6.72 3.07
CA ILE A 70 -4.90 -5.39 3.58
C ILE A 70 -6.13 -4.51 3.76
N LYS A 71 -6.83 -4.15 2.68
CA LYS A 71 -7.89 -3.13 2.73
C LYS A 71 -9.11 -3.54 3.57
N PHE A 72 -9.46 -4.81 3.56
CA PHE A 72 -10.64 -5.34 4.25
C PHE A 72 -10.30 -6.33 5.38
N ARG A 73 -9.04 -6.37 5.80
CA ARG A 73 -8.60 -7.23 6.91
C ARG A 73 -7.67 -6.53 7.89
N GLU A 74 -6.60 -5.90 7.41
CA GLU A 74 -5.64 -5.22 8.30
C GLU A 74 -6.08 -3.77 8.61
N PHE A 75 -6.73 -3.12 7.65
CA PHE A 75 -7.23 -1.76 7.81
C PHE A 75 -8.56 -1.67 8.60
N LEU A 76 -9.35 -2.75 8.63
CA LEU A 76 -10.67 -2.79 9.27
C LEU A 76 -10.59 -3.38 10.67
#